data_AF-A0A8J6B9J5-F1
#
_entry.id   AF-A0A8J6B9J5-F1
#
_cell.length_a   1.000
_cell.length_b   1.000
_cell.length_c   1.000
_cell.angle_alpha   90.00
_cell.angle_beta   90.00
_cell.angle_gamma   90.00
#
_symmetry.space_group_name_H-M   'P 1'
#
loop_
_entity.id
_entity.type
_entity.pdbx_description
1 polymer ?
#
loop_
_entity_poly.entity_id
_entity_poly.type
_entity_poly.pdbx_seq_one_letter_code
_entity_poly.pdbx_strand_id
1 'polypeptide(L)'
;MLEILIQEESERESGETGPCMEYLLHHKVLETLYTLGKADCPPGMKQQVLLFYTKLLGRIKQPLLPHINVHRPVQKLIRLCGEVLANPTENEEIQFLCIVCAKLKQDPYLVNFFLENKMKPPEGAGSSNNLGAVAGSSTEEVVANDTGQAQPPGAGSSVADGAVHVSPAPADTLQACAAPESSPNHILQDYNLVNSLLNLTKSPDGRIAVKACEGLMLLVSLPEPAAAKCLTQNTTLCGLLTDRLTSLYQALPQSIDPLDIETVEGINWGLDSYNVKEDASAFPGKRALISFLSWFDYCDQLIKEAHRMAATTMARSVRERFLVTVLEPQLMQTSEIGILTATSLLHRIVRQVTSEALLEEIVVFLLGEQREPETLSSIQGNPLRHRLIEHCNHISDEISIMTLRLFEHLLQKPNEHILYNLILRNLEERNYTEYKPLCPEDRDIVENGQIPGAVYV
;
A
#
# COMPACT_ATOMS: atom_id res chain seq x y z
N MET A 1 -28.55 23.98 5.76
CA MET A 1 -27.21 24.50 5.39
C MET A 1 -26.78 23.96 4.03
N LEU A 2 -26.51 22.66 3.88
CA LEU A 2 -25.98 22.13 2.61
C LEU A 2 -26.90 22.41 1.40
N GLU A 3 -28.21 22.22 1.52
CA GLU A 3 -29.15 22.51 0.43
C GLU A 3 -29.11 23.98 0.00
N ILE A 4 -28.90 24.91 0.94
CA ILE A 4 -28.75 26.34 0.65
C ILE A 4 -27.46 26.58 -0.16
N LEU A 5 -26.35 25.93 0.21
CA LEU A 5 -25.08 26.05 -0.51
C LEU A 5 -25.17 25.48 -1.94
N ILE A 6 -25.89 24.37 -2.12
CA ILE A 6 -26.11 23.75 -3.43
C ILE A 6 -27.00 24.65 -4.30
N GLN A 7 -28.09 25.16 -3.73
CA GLN A 7 -28.99 26.06 -4.44
C GLN A 7 -28.27 27.35 -4.86
N GLU A 8 -27.51 27.96 -3.94
CA GLU A 8 -26.72 29.17 -4.20
C GLU A 8 -25.69 28.95 -5.32
N GLU A 9 -25.02 27.79 -5.37
CA GLU A 9 -24.11 27.43 -6.47
C GLU A 9 -24.85 27.22 -7.81
N SER A 10 -26.10 26.75 -7.77
CA SER A 10 -26.90 26.53 -8.99
C SER A 10 -27.48 27.81 -9.60
N GLU A 11 -27.75 28.82 -8.76
CA GLU A 11 -28.36 30.09 -9.17
C GLU A 11 -27.33 31.11 -9.67
N ARG A 12 -26.03 30.85 -9.49
CA ARG A 12 -24.95 31.78 -9.83
C ARG A 12 -24.24 31.42 -11.14
N GLU A 13 -23.69 32.44 -11.78
CA GLU A 13 -22.82 32.27 -12.94
C GLU A 13 -21.50 31.59 -12.55
N SER A 14 -20.93 30.81 -13.47
CA SER A 14 -19.77 29.96 -13.20
C SER A 14 -18.55 30.78 -12.75
N GLY A 15 -18.13 30.62 -11.51
CA GLY A 15 -16.89 31.20 -10.97
C GLY A 15 -17.06 32.16 -9.78
N GLU A 16 -18.29 32.56 -9.44
CA GLU A 16 -18.54 33.45 -8.30
C GLU A 16 -18.93 32.68 -7.03
N THR A 17 -18.20 32.90 -5.93
CA THR A 17 -18.52 32.30 -4.63
C THR A 17 -19.71 33.02 -3.99
N GLY A 18 -20.70 32.22 -3.56
CA GLY A 18 -21.86 32.61 -2.77
C GLY A 18 -21.54 33.31 -1.44
N PRO A 19 -22.33 34.28 -0.92
CA PRO A 19 -22.14 34.80 0.43
C PRO A 19 -22.30 33.70 1.49
N CYS A 20 -23.15 32.69 1.27
CA CYS A 20 -23.25 31.56 2.21
C CYS A 20 -21.97 30.70 2.16
N MET A 21 -21.43 30.46 0.97
CA MET A 21 -20.16 29.75 0.81
C MET A 21 -18.98 30.57 1.36
N GLU A 22 -18.88 31.87 1.08
CA GLU A 22 -17.87 32.76 1.65
C GLU A 22 -17.93 32.76 3.17
N TYR A 23 -19.13 32.79 3.74
CA TYR A 23 -19.31 32.71 5.19
C TYR A 23 -18.77 31.39 5.74
N LEU A 24 -19.10 30.26 5.09
CA LEU A 24 -18.58 28.94 5.46
C LEU A 24 -17.04 28.91 5.42
N LEU A 25 -16.45 29.46 4.36
CA LEU A 25 -15.01 29.48 4.13
C LEU A 25 -14.26 30.43 5.06
N HIS A 26 -14.85 31.55 5.49
CA HIS A 26 -14.19 32.55 6.35
C HIS A 26 -14.38 32.30 7.85
N HIS A 27 -15.53 31.77 8.29
CA HIS A 27 -15.88 31.68 9.72
C HIS A 27 -15.51 30.37 10.40
N LYS A 28 -14.61 29.55 9.80
CA LYS A 28 -14.12 28.28 10.37
C LYS A 28 -15.25 27.32 10.79
N VAL A 29 -16.40 27.38 10.12
CA VAL A 29 -17.58 26.56 10.45
C VAL A 29 -17.25 25.08 10.42
N LEU A 30 -16.46 24.66 9.43
CA LEU A 30 -15.99 23.28 9.28
C LEU A 30 -15.10 22.83 10.45
N GLU A 31 -14.20 23.70 10.94
CA GLU A 31 -13.37 23.40 12.11
C GLU A 31 -14.23 23.18 13.36
N THR A 32 -15.27 24.01 13.57
CA THR A 32 -16.23 23.81 14.66
C THR A 32 -16.96 22.48 14.52
N LEU A 33 -17.45 22.14 13.33
CA LEU A 33 -18.08 20.83 13.08
C LEU A 33 -17.12 19.67 13.36
N TYR A 34 -15.85 19.79 12.98
CA TYR A 34 -14.84 18.80 13.33
C TYR A 34 -14.71 18.63 14.86
N THR A 35 -14.64 19.73 15.62
CA THR A 35 -14.53 19.64 17.09
C THR A 35 -15.74 18.96 17.73
N LEU A 36 -16.95 19.21 17.22
CA LEU A 36 -18.17 18.54 17.67
C LEU A 36 -18.17 17.05 17.31
N GLY A 37 -17.74 16.70 16.10
CA GLY A 37 -17.61 15.31 15.66
C GLY A 37 -16.56 14.52 16.44
N LYS A 38 -15.44 15.16 16.80
CA LYS A 38 -14.41 14.56 17.65
C LYS A 38 -14.90 14.28 19.07
N ALA A 39 -15.69 15.20 19.64
CA ALA A 39 -16.25 15.04 20.97
C ALA A 39 -17.36 13.97 21.02
N ASP A 40 -18.03 13.73 19.89
CA ASP A 40 -19.19 12.83 19.74
C ASP A 40 -20.26 13.03 20.83
N CYS A 41 -20.49 14.30 21.20
CA CYS A 41 -21.43 14.71 22.24
C CYS A 41 -22.46 15.68 21.63
N PRO A 42 -23.74 15.29 21.48
CA PRO A 42 -24.34 14.01 21.86
C PRO A 42 -23.89 12.82 20.98
N PRO A 43 -24.04 11.56 21.45
CA PRO A 43 -23.65 10.37 20.68
C PRO A 43 -24.25 10.33 19.28
N GLY A 44 -23.43 10.01 18.28
CA GLY A 44 -23.82 10.04 16.87
C GLY A 44 -23.53 11.38 16.17
N MET A 45 -23.00 12.37 16.88
CA MET A 45 -22.54 13.62 16.28
C MET A 45 -21.41 13.38 15.28
N LYS A 46 -20.49 12.44 15.54
CA LYS A 46 -19.45 12.02 14.59
C LYS A 46 -20.06 11.56 13.27
N GLN A 47 -21.11 10.74 13.32
CA GLN A 47 -21.82 10.25 12.14
C GLN A 47 -22.39 11.40 11.31
N GLN A 48 -23.07 12.35 11.97
CA GLN A 48 -23.68 13.50 11.28
C GLN A 48 -22.64 14.43 10.67
N VAL A 49 -21.52 14.64 11.36
CA VAL A 49 -20.39 15.42 10.84
C VAL A 49 -19.78 14.74 9.62
N LEU A 50 -19.49 13.44 9.67
CA LEU A 50 -18.99 12.70 8.52
C LEU A 50 -19.95 12.78 7.33
N LEU A 51 -21.24 12.54 7.54
CA LEU A 51 -22.26 12.66 6.49
C LEU A 51 -22.32 14.06 5.87
N PHE A 52 -22.21 15.10 6.70
CA PHE A 52 -22.18 16.48 6.21
C PHE A 52 -20.96 16.73 5.33
N TYR A 53 -19.76 16.34 5.79
CA TYR A 53 -18.52 16.49 5.02
C TYR A 53 -18.54 15.69 3.72
N THR A 54 -18.99 14.44 3.76
CA THR A 54 -19.16 13.57 2.58
C THR A 54 -20.06 14.22 1.54
N LYS A 55 -21.22 14.73 1.96
CA LYS A 55 -22.17 15.38 1.04
C LYS A 55 -21.66 16.75 0.56
N LEU A 56 -20.99 17.53 1.41
CA LEU A 56 -20.40 18.80 1.04
C LEU A 56 -19.35 18.62 -0.05
N LEU A 57 -18.37 17.74 0.18
CA LEU A 57 -17.31 17.45 -0.80
C LEU A 57 -17.84 16.74 -2.05
N GLY A 58 -18.87 15.90 -1.92
CA GLY A 58 -19.43 15.14 -3.03
C GLY A 58 -20.39 15.92 -3.93
N ARG A 59 -21.11 16.92 -3.40
CA ARG A 59 -22.17 17.63 -4.16
C ARG A 59 -21.78 19.02 -4.63
N ILE A 60 -20.89 19.71 -3.93
CA ILE A 60 -20.43 21.04 -4.33
C ILE A 60 -19.45 20.91 -5.50
N LYS A 61 -19.69 21.68 -6.57
CA LYS A 61 -18.92 21.62 -7.82
C LYS A 61 -17.64 22.43 -7.73
N GLN A 62 -17.65 23.59 -7.07
CA GLN A 62 -16.46 24.42 -6.92
C GLN A 62 -15.36 23.68 -6.12
N PRO A 63 -14.07 23.92 -6.43
CA PRO A 63 -12.97 23.23 -5.77
C PRO A 63 -12.81 23.74 -4.32
N LEU A 64 -13.39 23.03 -3.36
CA LEU A 64 -13.35 23.42 -1.94
C LEU A 64 -12.04 23.04 -1.23
N LEU A 65 -11.45 21.90 -1.59
CA LEU A 65 -10.27 21.37 -0.91
C LEU A 65 -9.03 22.29 -0.93
N PRO A 66 -8.74 23.08 -1.98
CA PRO A 66 -7.64 24.05 -1.92
C PRO A 66 -7.74 25.04 -0.75
N HIS A 67 -8.95 25.36 -0.27
CA HIS A 67 -9.14 26.34 0.80
C HIS A 67 -8.64 25.83 2.16
N ILE A 68 -7.90 26.68 2.87
CA ILE A 68 -7.27 26.34 4.16
C ILE A 68 -8.25 25.94 5.25
N ASN A 69 -9.40 26.57 5.27
CA ASN A 69 -10.47 26.30 6.22
C ASN A 69 -11.32 25.08 5.85
N VAL A 70 -11.00 24.42 4.72
CA VAL A 70 -11.59 23.14 4.31
C VAL A 70 -10.58 22.01 4.46
N HIS A 71 -9.39 22.10 3.85
CA HIS A 71 -8.45 20.96 3.89
C HIS A 71 -7.98 20.62 5.31
N ARG A 72 -7.75 21.61 6.19
CA ARG A 72 -7.28 21.33 7.56
C ARG A 72 -8.31 20.55 8.37
N PRO A 73 -9.59 20.96 8.43
CA PRO A 73 -10.61 20.14 9.06
C PRO A 73 -10.79 18.76 8.40
N VAL A 74 -10.72 18.66 7.06
CA VAL A 74 -10.79 17.38 6.35
C VAL A 74 -9.63 16.46 6.76
N GLN A 75 -8.38 16.95 6.78
CA GLN A 75 -7.21 16.20 7.25
C GLN A 75 -7.37 15.71 8.68
N LYS A 76 -7.89 16.56 9.58
CA LYS A 76 -8.13 16.20 10.97
C LYS A 76 -9.25 15.17 11.11
N LEU A 77 -10.29 15.24 10.28
CA LEU A 77 -11.39 14.29 10.28
C LEU A 77 -10.96 12.92 9.76
N ILE A 78 -10.12 12.89 8.73
CA ILE A 78 -9.49 11.67 8.20
C ILE A 78 -8.79 10.89 9.32
N ARG A 79 -8.07 11.58 10.21
CA ARG A 79 -7.36 10.94 11.35
C ARG A 79 -8.28 10.17 12.29
N LEU A 80 -9.54 10.60 12.43
CA LEU A 80 -10.52 9.96 13.30
C LEU A 80 -11.15 8.71 12.66
N CYS A 81 -10.86 8.44 11.39
CA CYS A 81 -11.38 7.30 10.65
C CYS A 81 -10.44 6.10 10.79
N GLY A 82 -11.00 4.92 11.01
CA GLY A 82 -10.25 3.66 11.13
C GLY A 82 -9.45 3.50 12.42
N GLU A 83 -9.70 4.32 13.46
CA GLU A 83 -9.06 4.17 14.79
C GLU A 83 -9.64 2.98 15.57
N VAL A 84 -10.97 2.78 15.49
CA VAL A 84 -11.69 1.70 16.18
C VAL A 84 -12.51 0.95 15.14
N LEU A 85 -12.14 -0.31 14.89
CA LEU A 85 -12.87 -1.19 13.98
C LEU A 85 -14.18 -1.69 14.60
N ALA A 86 -15.12 -2.12 13.76
CA ALA A 86 -16.47 -2.55 14.16
C ALA A 86 -17.30 -1.44 14.86
N ASN A 87 -16.95 -0.18 14.65
CA ASN A 87 -17.70 0.95 15.18
C ASN A 87 -18.96 1.22 14.31
N PRO A 88 -20.06 1.73 14.87
CA PRO A 88 -21.28 1.98 14.09
C PRO A 88 -21.11 3.08 13.01
N THR A 89 -20.01 3.83 13.05
CA THR A 89 -19.69 4.91 12.10
C THR A 89 -18.79 4.47 10.94
N GLU A 90 -18.33 3.20 10.87
CA GLU A 90 -17.36 2.75 9.87
C GLU A 90 -17.89 2.96 8.44
N ASN A 91 -19.20 2.84 8.24
CA ASN A 91 -19.84 3.06 6.95
C ASN A 91 -19.75 4.53 6.51
N GLU A 92 -19.98 5.48 7.41
CA GLU A 92 -19.83 6.91 7.13
C GLU A 92 -18.35 7.30 6.99
N GLU A 93 -17.46 6.71 7.78
CA GLU A 93 -16.02 6.90 7.67
C GLU A 93 -15.52 6.48 6.28
N ILE A 94 -15.86 5.27 5.84
CA ILE A 94 -15.37 4.80 4.54
C ILE A 94 -15.97 5.61 3.38
N GLN A 95 -17.25 5.99 3.45
CA GLN A 95 -17.86 6.85 2.44
C GLN A 95 -17.16 8.21 2.36
N PHE A 96 -16.82 8.81 3.50
CA PHE A 96 -16.07 10.05 3.57
C PHE A 96 -14.68 9.90 2.94
N LEU A 97 -13.91 8.88 3.34
CA LEU A 97 -12.57 8.64 2.79
C LEU A 97 -12.61 8.37 1.28
N CYS A 98 -13.58 7.61 0.77
CA CYS A 98 -13.75 7.37 -0.66
C CYS A 98 -14.02 8.68 -1.43
N ILE A 99 -14.85 9.58 -0.90
CA ILE A 99 -15.09 10.90 -1.52
C ILE A 99 -13.81 11.74 -1.55
N VAL A 100 -13.02 11.72 -0.48
CA VAL A 100 -11.71 12.40 -0.46
C VAL A 100 -10.79 11.81 -1.54
N CYS A 101 -10.68 10.48 -1.65
CA CYS A 101 -9.88 9.82 -2.68
C CYS A 101 -10.33 10.19 -4.10
N ALA A 102 -11.65 10.21 -4.34
CA ALA A 102 -12.21 10.61 -5.62
C ALA A 102 -11.86 12.07 -5.97
N LYS A 103 -11.90 12.98 -4.99
CA LYS A 103 -11.48 14.38 -5.19
C LYS A 103 -10.00 14.54 -5.42
N LEU A 104 -9.14 13.76 -4.75
CA LEU A 104 -7.71 13.74 -5.04
C LEU A 104 -7.40 13.23 -6.43
N LYS A 105 -8.15 12.23 -6.92
CA LYS A 105 -8.03 11.76 -8.31
C LYS A 105 -8.52 12.78 -9.33
N GLN A 106 -9.55 13.55 -8.98
CA GLN A 106 -10.06 14.64 -9.82
C GLN A 106 -9.08 15.83 -9.88
N ASP A 107 -8.45 16.16 -8.75
CA ASP A 107 -7.53 17.29 -8.57
C ASP A 107 -6.17 16.81 -8.03
N PRO A 108 -5.32 16.20 -8.89
CA PRO A 108 -4.11 15.49 -8.45
C PRO A 108 -3.03 16.38 -7.80
N TYR A 109 -3.03 17.69 -8.09
CA TYR A 109 -2.15 18.67 -7.43
C TYR A 109 -2.40 18.80 -5.91
N LEU A 110 -3.58 18.38 -5.42
CA LEU A 110 -3.92 18.45 -4.00
C LEU A 110 -3.28 17.34 -3.18
N VAL A 111 -2.73 16.32 -3.83
CA VAL A 111 -2.22 15.12 -3.20
C VAL A 111 -1.15 15.43 -2.17
N ASN A 112 -0.32 16.44 -2.42
CA ASN A 112 0.71 16.86 -1.47
C ASN A 112 0.11 17.34 -0.14
N PHE A 113 -1.07 17.94 -0.12
CA PHE A 113 -1.68 18.31 1.16
C PHE A 113 -2.13 17.09 1.96
N PHE A 114 -2.56 16.02 1.31
CA PHE A 114 -3.15 14.86 2.00
C PHE A 114 -2.20 13.69 2.20
N LEU A 115 -1.12 13.63 1.42
CA LEU A 115 -0.08 12.61 1.50
C LEU A 115 1.25 13.16 2.02
N GLU A 116 1.63 14.40 1.72
CA GLU A 116 3.00 14.87 1.94
C GLU A 116 3.32 15.06 3.42
N ASN A 117 4.42 14.44 3.82
CA ASN A 117 5.07 14.64 5.09
C ASN A 117 6.08 15.78 4.94
N LYS A 118 5.92 16.87 5.68
CA LYS A 118 6.98 17.87 5.83
C LYS A 118 8.05 17.31 6.77
N MET A 119 8.80 16.30 6.32
CA MET A 119 10.07 15.96 6.95
C MET A 119 11.04 17.10 6.65
N LYS A 120 11.29 17.94 7.66
CA LYS A 120 12.48 18.81 7.68
C LYS A 120 13.69 17.87 7.57
N PRO A 121 14.62 18.06 6.62
CA PRO A 121 15.81 17.22 6.57
C PRO A 121 16.59 17.36 7.88
N PRO A 122 17.23 16.30 8.38
CA PRO A 122 18.11 16.41 9.54
C PRO A 122 19.21 17.41 9.19
N GLU A 123 19.24 18.53 9.91
CA GLU A 123 20.36 19.47 9.86
C GLU A 123 21.63 18.67 10.14
N GLY A 124 22.49 18.61 9.13
CA GLY A 124 23.75 17.90 9.22
C GLY A 124 24.54 18.40 10.41
N ALA A 125 24.98 17.46 11.26
CA ALA A 125 26.03 17.71 12.23
C ALA A 125 27.34 18.00 11.48
N GLY A 126 27.50 19.24 11.05
CA GLY A 126 28.77 19.79 10.62
C GLY A 126 29.70 19.89 11.82
N SER A 127 30.77 19.09 11.82
CA SER A 127 31.92 19.37 12.67
C SER A 127 32.55 20.69 12.24
N SER A 128 32.74 21.54 13.23
CA SER A 128 33.32 22.87 13.16
C SER A 128 34.69 22.87 12.47
N ASN A 129 34.88 23.83 11.56
CA ASN A 129 36.16 24.52 11.41
C ASN A 129 35.87 26.02 11.28
N ASN A 130 36.20 26.75 12.36
CA ASN A 130 36.24 28.20 12.41
C ASN A 130 37.52 28.72 11.75
N LEU A 131 37.39 29.83 11.01
CA LEU A 131 38.37 30.88 10.64
C LEU A 131 37.76 31.57 9.40
N GLY A 132 37.43 32.85 9.30
CA GLY A 132 37.56 34.05 10.13
C GLY A 132 37.28 35.25 9.18
N ALA A 133 36.98 36.41 9.76
CA ALA A 133 37.10 37.75 9.19
C ALA A 133 35.94 38.42 8.41
N VAL A 134 35.39 39.43 9.11
CA VAL A 134 35.29 40.87 8.71
C VAL A 134 34.07 41.34 7.88
N ALA A 135 33.20 42.04 8.63
CA ALA A 135 32.56 43.35 8.39
C ALA A 135 31.74 43.61 7.11
N GLY A 136 30.51 44.08 7.35
CA GLY A 136 29.68 44.79 6.37
C GLY A 136 28.29 45.07 6.91
N SER A 137 28.05 46.30 7.36
CA SER A 137 26.81 46.82 7.93
C SER A 137 25.68 46.94 6.91
N SER A 138 24.42 46.76 7.35
CA SER A 138 23.40 47.82 7.30
C SER A 138 22.11 47.40 7.99
N THR A 139 21.72 48.25 8.94
CA THR A 139 20.55 48.34 9.81
C THR A 139 19.19 48.34 9.11
N GLU A 140 18.23 47.61 9.69
CA GLU A 140 16.78 47.87 9.58
C GLU A 140 16.38 48.85 10.70
N GLU A 141 15.65 49.91 10.32
CA GLU A 141 15.06 50.88 11.24
C GLU A 141 13.78 50.31 11.88
N VAL A 142 13.76 50.27 13.21
CA VAL A 142 12.56 50.14 14.04
C VAL A 142 12.20 51.52 14.55
N VAL A 143 11.02 52.01 14.19
CA VAL A 143 10.44 53.24 14.77
C VAL A 143 9.83 52.89 16.12
N ALA A 144 10.44 53.43 17.16
CA ALA A 144 9.94 53.48 18.53
C ALA A 144 8.77 54.45 18.66
N ASN A 145 7.84 54.16 19.57
CA ASN A 145 7.21 55.19 20.39
C ASN A 145 7.25 54.74 21.85
N ASP A 146 8.07 55.48 22.59
CA ASP A 146 8.32 55.43 24.03
C ASP A 146 7.41 56.43 24.76
N THR A 147 7.49 56.38 26.09
CA THR A 147 7.02 57.29 27.16
C THR A 147 5.68 56.90 27.80
N GLY A 148 5.60 56.66 29.11
CA GLY A 148 6.63 56.67 30.16
C GLY A 148 5.98 56.76 31.55
N GLN A 149 6.72 56.23 32.55
CA GLN A 149 6.67 56.57 33.99
C GLN A 149 5.44 56.13 34.80
N ALA A 150 5.49 55.85 36.11
CA ALA A 150 6.51 55.43 37.08
C ALA A 150 5.70 55.17 38.39
N GLN A 151 6.07 54.18 39.20
CA GLN A 151 5.55 54.00 40.58
C GLN A 151 5.95 55.18 41.48
N PRO A 152 5.36 55.33 42.70
CA PRO A 152 6.12 54.95 43.93
C PRO A 152 5.17 54.45 45.10
N PRO A 153 5.58 54.41 46.41
CA PRO A 153 5.78 53.13 47.13
C PRO A 153 5.21 53.05 48.59
N GLY A 154 5.33 51.87 49.24
CA GLY A 154 5.36 51.63 50.71
C GLY A 154 4.09 51.96 51.52
N ALA A 155 3.84 51.56 52.77
CA ALA A 155 4.33 50.56 53.73
C ALA A 155 3.40 50.73 54.98
N GLY A 156 3.04 49.68 55.74
CA GLY A 156 2.40 49.90 57.06
C GLY A 156 1.53 48.77 57.62
N SER A 157 1.92 48.31 58.81
CA SER A 157 1.51 47.15 59.64
C SER A 157 0.22 47.28 60.49
N SER A 158 -0.42 46.12 60.77
CA SER A 158 -1.00 45.63 62.07
C SER A 158 -2.25 46.36 62.67
N VAL A 159 -3.21 45.81 63.44
CA VAL A 159 -3.33 44.69 64.42
C VAL A 159 -4.85 44.35 64.64
N ALA A 160 -5.19 43.07 64.92
CA ALA A 160 -6.31 42.43 65.71
C ALA A 160 -7.76 43.02 65.73
N ASP A 161 -8.86 42.29 65.99
CA ASP A 161 -9.09 41.12 66.86
C ASP A 161 -10.54 40.57 66.64
N GLY A 162 -10.84 39.34 67.13
CA GLY A 162 -12.21 38.93 67.49
C GLY A 162 -12.81 37.68 66.82
N ALA A 163 -12.57 36.51 67.41
CA ALA A 163 -13.14 35.20 67.04
C ALA A 163 -14.47 34.87 67.78
N VAL A 164 -15.37 34.07 67.18
CA VAL A 164 -16.19 33.03 67.87
C VAL A 164 -16.53 31.85 66.92
N HIS A 165 -16.23 30.65 67.42
CA HIS A 165 -16.52 29.23 67.05
C HIS A 165 -17.98 28.93 66.60
N VAL A 166 -18.36 27.89 65.81
CA VAL A 166 -18.32 26.42 66.08
C VAL A 166 -18.52 25.57 64.77
N SER A 167 -17.57 24.65 64.50
CA SER A 167 -17.55 23.22 64.01
C SER A 167 -18.73 22.55 63.24
N PRO A 168 -18.52 21.49 62.39
CA PRO A 168 -17.61 20.34 62.67
C PRO A 168 -16.85 19.60 61.52
N ALA A 169 -15.76 18.94 61.97
CA ALA A 169 -15.14 17.64 61.61
C ALA A 169 -14.71 17.27 60.16
N PRO A 170 -13.50 16.66 59.98
CA PRO A 170 -12.94 16.29 58.67
C PRO A 170 -13.21 14.82 58.29
N ALA A 171 -13.23 14.55 56.97
CA ALA A 171 -13.31 13.20 56.41
C ALA A 171 -12.03 12.85 55.64
N ASP A 172 -11.71 11.57 55.71
CA ASP A 172 -10.42 10.93 55.46
C ASP A 172 -9.91 10.93 54.02
N THR A 173 -8.59 10.98 53.96
CA THR A 173 -7.71 10.76 52.82
C THR A 173 -7.75 9.29 52.37
N LEU A 174 -8.23 9.03 51.15
CA LEU A 174 -8.03 7.76 50.45
C LEU A 174 -7.57 8.01 49.00
N GLN A 175 -6.24 7.97 48.85
CA GLN A 175 -5.48 7.22 47.84
C GLN A 175 -6.24 6.79 46.57
N ALA A 176 -6.01 7.51 45.47
CA ALA A 176 -6.30 7.06 44.10
C ALA A 176 -5.00 6.80 43.34
N CYS A 177 -4.94 5.61 42.73
CA CYS A 177 -3.77 5.00 42.11
C CYS A 177 -3.12 5.86 41.03
N ALA A 178 -1.79 5.98 41.11
CA ALA A 178 -0.95 6.47 40.04
C ALA A 178 -1.03 5.51 38.84
N ALA A 179 -1.48 6.03 37.69
CA ALA A 179 -1.23 5.43 36.39
C ALA A 179 0.18 5.88 35.92
N PRO A 180 0.95 5.02 35.25
CA PRO A 180 2.33 5.32 34.92
C PRO A 180 2.38 6.44 33.88
N GLU A 181 3.22 7.44 34.15
CA GLU A 181 3.68 8.41 33.16
C GLU A 181 4.33 7.63 32.01
N SER A 182 3.58 7.42 30.92
CA SER A 182 4.15 7.02 29.66
C SER A 182 4.87 8.23 29.09
N SER A 183 6.15 8.02 28.80
CA SER A 183 7.07 8.89 28.07
C SER A 183 6.37 9.69 26.97
N PRO A 184 6.85 10.91 26.61
CA PRO A 184 6.35 11.62 25.44
C PRO A 184 6.84 10.85 24.19
N ASN A 185 6.14 9.77 23.87
CA ASN A 185 6.42 8.96 22.72
C ASN A 185 6.19 9.82 21.48
N HIS A 186 7.17 9.74 20.61
CA HIS A 186 7.34 10.43 19.35
C HIS A 186 6.26 10.04 18.30
N ILE A 187 4.97 10.06 18.66
CA ILE A 187 3.82 9.69 17.80
C ILE A 187 3.33 10.93 17.01
N LEU A 188 4.25 11.78 16.57
CA LEU A 188 3.92 12.91 15.72
C LEU A 188 4.26 12.55 14.27
N GLN A 189 3.18 12.37 13.48
CA GLN A 189 3.07 12.68 12.04
C GLN A 189 3.09 11.53 11.01
N ASP A 190 2.61 10.33 11.36
CA ASP A 190 2.48 9.25 10.37
C ASP A 190 1.10 9.25 9.66
N TYR A 191 1.07 9.85 8.45
CA TYR A 191 0.19 9.59 7.29
C TYR A 191 -1.30 9.33 7.53
N ASN A 192 -2.16 10.28 7.16
CA ASN A 192 -3.54 10.27 7.66
C ASN A 192 -4.56 9.57 6.74
N LEU A 193 -4.48 9.68 5.41
CA LEU A 193 -5.49 9.06 4.52
C LEU A 193 -5.23 7.56 4.26
N VAL A 194 -3.99 7.23 3.90
CA VAL A 194 -3.59 5.87 3.54
C VAL A 194 -3.69 4.93 4.75
N ASN A 195 -3.24 5.37 5.93
CA ASN A 195 -3.34 4.56 7.15
C ASN A 195 -4.79 4.31 7.58
N SER A 196 -5.68 5.30 7.48
CA SER A 196 -7.10 5.12 7.78
C SER A 196 -7.75 4.10 6.84
N LEU A 197 -7.47 4.17 5.54
CA LEU A 197 -7.93 3.15 4.59
C LEU A 197 -7.33 1.78 4.89
N LEU A 198 -6.02 1.71 5.16
CA LEU A 198 -5.33 0.47 5.51
C LEU A 198 -5.93 -0.20 6.74
N ASN A 199 -6.28 0.57 7.77
CA ASN A 199 -6.97 0.05 8.94
C ASN A 199 -8.35 -0.50 8.58
N LEU A 200 -9.13 0.24 7.79
CA LEU A 200 -10.46 -0.20 7.36
C LEU A 200 -10.43 -1.44 6.44
N THR A 201 -9.31 -1.73 5.75
CA THR A 201 -9.18 -3.01 5.02
C THR A 201 -9.24 -4.23 5.94
N LYS A 202 -9.03 -4.05 7.25
CA LYS A 202 -9.12 -5.09 8.30
C LYS A 202 -10.51 -5.14 8.97
N SER A 203 -11.47 -4.34 8.52
CA SER A 203 -12.82 -4.33 9.07
C SER A 203 -13.48 -5.72 8.92
N PRO A 204 -14.27 -6.18 9.93
CA PRO A 204 -15.02 -7.43 9.82
C PRO A 204 -16.16 -7.34 8.80
N ASP A 205 -16.61 -6.14 8.44
CA ASP A 205 -17.56 -5.95 7.34
C ASP A 205 -16.81 -5.96 5.99
N GLY A 206 -16.99 -7.05 5.24
CA GLY A 206 -16.38 -7.21 3.92
C GLY A 206 -16.69 -6.07 2.95
N ARG A 207 -17.86 -5.43 3.04
CA ARG A 207 -18.20 -4.29 2.16
C ARG A 207 -17.35 -3.07 2.46
N ILE A 208 -17.05 -2.83 3.73
CA ILE A 208 -16.21 -1.72 4.18
C ILE A 208 -14.76 -1.98 3.77
N ALA A 209 -14.28 -3.21 3.99
CA ALA A 209 -12.95 -3.62 3.58
C ALA A 209 -12.73 -3.46 2.06
N VAL A 210 -13.72 -3.87 1.24
CA VAL A 210 -13.65 -3.72 -0.22
C VAL A 210 -13.63 -2.26 -0.64
N LYS A 211 -14.47 -1.41 -0.07
CA LYS A 211 -14.43 0.04 -0.35
C LYS A 211 -13.11 0.70 0.07
N ALA A 212 -12.51 0.23 1.16
CA ALA A 212 -11.19 0.69 1.57
C ALA A 212 -10.10 0.30 0.56
N CYS A 213 -10.17 -0.92 0.04
CA CYS A 213 -9.33 -1.39 -1.06
C CYS A 213 -9.54 -0.56 -2.35
N GLU A 214 -10.79 -0.28 -2.74
CA GLU A 214 -11.10 0.61 -3.87
C GLU A 214 -10.51 2.01 -3.66
N GLY A 215 -10.62 2.56 -2.44
CA GLY A 215 -10.02 3.85 -2.08
C GLY A 215 -8.50 3.85 -2.25
N LEU A 216 -7.81 2.79 -1.79
CA LEU A 216 -6.36 2.65 -2.00
C LEU A 216 -5.99 2.54 -3.48
N MET A 217 -6.80 1.84 -4.28
CA MET A 217 -6.61 1.73 -5.73
C MET A 217 -6.73 3.10 -6.43
N LEU A 218 -7.63 3.97 -5.97
CA LEU A 218 -7.69 5.36 -6.44
C LEU A 218 -6.43 6.16 -6.10
N LEU A 219 -5.82 5.92 -4.94
CA LEU A 219 -4.60 6.63 -4.52
C LEU A 219 -3.35 6.16 -5.26
N VAL A 220 -3.17 4.86 -5.47
CA VAL A 220 -1.99 4.35 -6.20
C VAL A 220 -2.03 4.69 -7.69
N SER A 221 -3.22 4.92 -8.24
CA SER A 221 -3.43 5.32 -9.64
C SER A 221 -3.26 6.82 -9.90
N LEU A 222 -2.85 7.59 -8.89
CA LEU A 222 -2.55 9.02 -9.06
C LEU A 222 -1.31 9.21 -9.96
N PRO A 223 -1.35 10.16 -10.91
CA PRO A 223 -0.26 10.37 -11.87
C PRO A 223 0.98 11.04 -11.24
N GLU A 224 0.88 11.64 -10.05
CA GLU A 224 1.98 12.37 -9.43
C GLU A 224 3.09 11.42 -8.94
N PRO A 225 4.35 11.63 -9.37
CA PRO A 225 5.47 10.83 -8.88
C PRO A 225 5.73 11.04 -7.38
N ALA A 226 5.41 12.24 -6.85
CA ALA A 226 5.49 12.53 -5.43
C ALA A 226 4.51 11.67 -4.61
N ALA A 227 3.30 11.43 -5.14
CA ALA A 227 2.31 10.55 -4.53
C ALA A 227 2.83 9.11 -4.48
N ALA A 228 3.35 8.60 -5.61
CA ALA A 228 3.94 7.28 -5.69
C ALA A 228 5.11 7.07 -4.72
N LYS A 229 5.97 8.09 -4.57
CA LYS A 229 7.08 8.07 -3.61
C LYS A 229 6.56 8.04 -2.18
N CYS A 230 5.59 8.89 -1.87
CA CYS A 230 4.98 8.92 -0.56
C CYS A 230 4.31 7.58 -0.21
N LEU A 231 3.52 7.01 -1.13
CA LEU A 231 2.84 5.74 -0.90
C LEU A 231 3.82 4.61 -0.57
N THR A 232 4.99 4.59 -1.20
CA THR A 232 5.96 3.49 -1.06
C THR A 232 6.99 3.67 0.05
N GLN A 233 7.50 4.88 0.24
CA GLN A 233 8.61 5.16 1.17
C GLN A 233 8.13 5.67 2.52
N ASN A 234 6.97 6.31 2.51
CA ASN A 234 6.48 7.05 3.64
C ASN A 234 5.31 6.31 4.31
N THR A 235 4.61 5.39 3.64
CA THR A 235 3.56 4.58 4.29
C THR A 235 3.98 3.13 4.52
N THR A 236 3.21 2.41 5.33
CA THR A 236 3.39 0.97 5.59
C THR A 236 2.66 0.08 4.59
N LEU A 237 2.18 0.63 3.46
CA LEU A 237 1.39 -0.08 2.44
C LEU A 237 2.04 -1.39 2.01
N CYS A 238 3.29 -1.36 1.51
CA CYS A 238 4.00 -2.57 1.05
C CYS A 238 4.14 -3.63 2.16
N GLY A 239 4.46 -3.19 3.39
CA GLY A 239 4.56 -4.06 4.55
C GLY A 239 3.24 -4.75 4.86
N LEU A 240 2.15 -3.98 4.99
CA LEU A 240 0.83 -4.51 5.33
C LEU A 240 0.24 -5.43 4.25
N LEU A 241 0.45 -5.11 2.96
CA LEU A 241 0.01 -5.96 1.86
C LEU A 241 0.66 -7.35 1.95
N THR A 242 1.98 -7.38 2.14
CA THR A 242 2.78 -8.61 2.19
C THR A 242 2.60 -9.37 3.50
N ASP A 243 2.45 -8.68 4.63
CA ASP A 243 2.17 -9.30 5.93
C ASP A 243 0.80 -9.99 5.92
N ARG A 244 -0.22 -9.35 5.33
CA ARG A 244 -1.54 -9.98 5.18
C ARG A 244 -1.51 -11.15 4.20
N LEU A 245 -0.82 -11.02 3.08
CA LEU A 245 -0.63 -12.13 2.12
C LEU A 245 0.03 -13.33 2.80
N THR A 246 1.08 -13.08 3.59
CA THR A 246 1.79 -14.09 4.37
C THR A 246 0.89 -14.74 5.43
N SER A 247 0.13 -13.93 6.17
CA SER A 247 -0.81 -14.45 7.17
C SER A 247 -1.91 -15.33 6.56
N LEU A 248 -2.42 -14.96 5.38
CA LEU A 248 -3.42 -15.76 4.67
C LEU A 248 -2.83 -17.07 4.13
N TYR A 249 -1.59 -17.03 3.62
CA TYR A 249 -0.87 -18.23 3.21
C TYR A 249 -0.62 -19.17 4.39
N GLN A 250 -0.19 -18.66 5.54
CA GLN A 250 0.03 -19.45 6.76
C GLN A 250 -1.25 -20.04 7.35
N ALA A 251 -2.41 -19.48 7.03
CA ALA A 251 -3.71 -20.02 7.41
C ALA A 251 -4.19 -21.17 6.51
N LEU A 252 -3.48 -21.46 5.41
CA LEU A 252 -3.79 -22.60 4.55
C LEU A 252 -3.48 -23.92 5.27
N PRO A 253 -4.27 -24.99 5.03
CA PRO A 253 -3.91 -26.33 5.47
C PRO A 253 -2.53 -26.75 4.93
N GLN A 254 -1.80 -27.55 5.71
CA GLN A 254 -0.47 -28.06 5.32
C GLN A 254 -0.50 -28.98 4.09
N SER A 255 -1.68 -29.49 3.73
CA SER A 255 -1.92 -30.33 2.56
C SER A 255 -3.24 -29.91 1.95
N ILE A 256 -3.19 -29.50 0.69
CA ILE A 256 -4.38 -29.27 -0.15
C ILE A 256 -4.17 -30.07 -1.42
N ASP A 257 -5.21 -30.78 -1.84
CA ASP A 257 -5.19 -31.53 -3.10
C ASP A 257 -4.96 -30.54 -4.27
N PRO A 258 -4.02 -30.82 -5.21
CA PRO A 258 -3.83 -29.99 -6.39
C PRO A 258 -5.10 -29.74 -7.20
N LEU A 259 -5.99 -30.72 -7.30
CA LEU A 259 -7.25 -30.59 -8.02
C LEU A 259 -8.19 -29.61 -7.31
N ASP A 260 -8.19 -29.63 -5.97
CA ASP A 260 -8.95 -28.67 -5.16
C ASP A 260 -8.45 -27.23 -5.39
N ILE A 261 -7.14 -27.03 -5.62
CA ILE A 261 -6.58 -25.71 -5.96
C ILE A 261 -6.99 -25.28 -7.37
N GLU A 262 -6.97 -26.20 -8.34
CA GLU A 262 -7.31 -25.90 -9.73
C GLU A 262 -8.80 -25.58 -9.92
N THR A 263 -9.69 -26.30 -9.23
CA THR A 263 -11.16 -26.18 -9.35
C THR A 263 -11.73 -24.88 -8.80
N VAL A 264 -10.99 -24.13 -7.99
CA VAL A 264 -11.43 -22.80 -7.57
C VAL A 264 -11.29 -21.83 -8.74
N GLU A 265 -12.36 -21.59 -9.47
CA GLU A 265 -12.41 -20.65 -10.61
C GLU A 265 -13.14 -19.35 -10.26
N GLY A 266 -12.94 -18.30 -11.08
CA GLY A 266 -13.69 -17.05 -10.98
C GLY A 266 -13.34 -16.15 -9.77
N ILE A 267 -12.18 -16.37 -9.16
CA ILE A 267 -11.71 -15.57 -8.02
C ILE A 267 -11.40 -14.16 -8.50
N ASN A 268 -12.13 -13.19 -7.95
CA ASN A 268 -11.90 -11.77 -8.15
C ASN A 268 -11.95 -11.10 -6.79
N TRP A 269 -11.01 -10.21 -6.51
CA TRP A 269 -11.04 -9.46 -5.27
C TRP A 269 -12.37 -8.68 -5.14
N GLY A 270 -12.94 -8.67 -3.94
CA GLY A 270 -14.14 -7.90 -3.60
C GLY A 270 -15.48 -8.46 -4.07
N LEU A 271 -15.50 -9.60 -4.76
CA LEU A 271 -16.72 -10.31 -5.17
C LEU A 271 -16.97 -11.60 -4.38
N ASP A 272 -16.32 -11.76 -3.21
CA ASP A 272 -16.52 -12.93 -2.34
C ASP A 272 -17.94 -12.93 -1.72
N SER A 273 -18.95 -13.25 -2.52
CA SER A 273 -20.25 -13.68 -2.04
C SER A 273 -20.11 -15.11 -1.53
N TYR A 274 -19.72 -15.25 -0.26
CA TYR A 274 -19.68 -16.53 0.44
C TYR A 274 -21.06 -17.18 0.38
N ASN A 275 -21.24 -18.10 -0.56
CA ASN A 275 -22.46 -18.89 -0.65
C ASN A 275 -22.36 -20.03 0.37
N VAL A 276 -22.90 -19.78 1.57
CA VAL A 276 -22.89 -20.71 2.72
C VAL A 276 -23.40 -22.12 2.35
N LYS A 277 -24.22 -22.24 1.31
CA LYS A 277 -24.74 -23.53 0.82
C LYS A 277 -23.74 -24.34 -0.01
N GLU A 278 -22.81 -23.70 -0.73
CA GLU A 278 -21.74 -24.39 -1.49
C GLU A 278 -20.53 -24.75 -0.62
N ASP A 279 -20.35 -24.02 0.49
CA ASP A 279 -19.27 -24.30 1.44
C ASP A 279 -19.50 -25.58 2.26
N ALA A 280 -20.75 -26.06 2.36
CA ALA A 280 -21.07 -27.28 3.11
C ALA A 280 -20.60 -28.57 2.39
N SER A 281 -20.40 -28.51 1.07
CA SER A 281 -19.84 -29.59 0.25
C SER A 281 -18.39 -29.34 -0.17
N ALA A 282 -17.72 -28.35 0.43
CA ALA A 282 -16.36 -27.95 0.09
C ALA A 282 -15.29 -28.80 0.79
N PHE A 283 -14.12 -28.93 0.16
CA PHE A 283 -12.94 -29.51 0.78
C PHE A 283 -12.44 -28.65 1.98
N PRO A 284 -11.78 -29.26 2.98
CA PRO A 284 -11.22 -28.55 4.11
C PRO A 284 -10.24 -27.45 3.67
N GLY A 285 -10.45 -26.21 4.12
CA GLY A 285 -9.57 -25.09 3.80
C GLY A 285 -9.93 -24.30 2.54
N LYS A 286 -10.99 -24.66 1.79
CA LYS A 286 -11.47 -23.89 0.62
C LYS A 286 -11.61 -22.38 0.91
N ARG A 287 -12.20 -22.01 2.04
CA ARG A 287 -12.35 -20.59 2.42
C ARG A 287 -11.03 -19.87 2.64
N ALA A 288 -10.06 -20.54 3.27
CA ALA A 288 -8.72 -19.98 3.47
C ALA A 288 -8.01 -19.80 2.11
N LEU A 289 -8.15 -20.79 1.22
CA LEU A 289 -7.63 -20.71 -0.15
C LEU A 289 -8.25 -19.58 -0.96
N ILE A 290 -9.59 -19.43 -0.94
CA ILE A 290 -10.27 -18.31 -1.58
C ILE A 290 -9.78 -16.99 -1.00
N SER A 291 -9.70 -16.87 0.33
CA SER A 291 -9.22 -15.63 0.98
C SER A 291 -7.80 -15.27 0.55
N PHE A 292 -6.91 -16.26 0.49
CA PHE A 292 -5.53 -16.10 0.01
C PHE A 292 -5.49 -15.64 -1.45
N LEU A 293 -6.20 -16.35 -2.34
CA LEU A 293 -6.21 -16.06 -3.78
C LEU A 293 -6.92 -14.73 -4.09
N SER A 294 -7.99 -14.37 -3.39
CA SER A 294 -8.67 -13.07 -3.51
C SER A 294 -7.78 -11.93 -3.03
N TRP A 295 -6.98 -12.13 -1.98
CA TRP A 295 -6.01 -11.12 -1.54
C TRP A 295 -4.80 -11.01 -2.47
N PHE A 296 -4.32 -12.13 -3.00
CA PHE A 296 -3.30 -12.12 -4.04
C PHE A 296 -3.78 -11.38 -5.30
N ASP A 297 -5.02 -11.64 -5.72
CA ASP A 297 -5.68 -10.93 -6.82
C ASP A 297 -5.73 -9.42 -6.58
N TYR A 298 -6.12 -9.00 -5.38
CA TYR A 298 -6.11 -7.59 -5.00
C TYR A 298 -4.70 -6.99 -5.09
N CYS A 299 -3.68 -7.66 -4.57
CA CYS A 299 -2.29 -7.20 -4.69
C CYS A 299 -1.87 -7.04 -6.16
N ASP A 300 -2.22 -8.01 -7.02
CA ASP A 300 -1.93 -7.95 -8.46
C ASP A 300 -2.64 -6.78 -9.15
N GLN A 301 -3.95 -6.59 -8.90
CA GLN A 301 -4.71 -5.47 -9.47
C GLN A 301 -4.22 -4.12 -8.94
N LEU A 302 -3.87 -4.03 -7.65
CA LEU A 302 -3.31 -2.81 -7.06
C LEU A 302 -1.96 -2.45 -7.69
N ILE A 303 -1.09 -3.43 -7.94
CA ILE A 303 0.20 -3.23 -8.61
C ILE A 303 -0.01 -2.83 -10.08
N LYS A 304 -0.99 -3.43 -10.76
CA LYS A 304 -1.33 -3.14 -12.14
C LYS A 304 -1.80 -1.70 -12.37
N GLU A 305 -2.66 -1.20 -11.48
CA GLU A 305 -3.24 0.15 -11.56
C GLU A 305 -2.31 1.25 -11.00
N ALA A 306 -1.21 0.86 -10.36
CA ALA A 306 -0.29 1.80 -9.71
C ALA A 306 0.62 2.53 -10.70
N HIS A 307 1.01 3.75 -10.33
CA HIS A 307 2.10 4.46 -11.00
C HIS A 307 3.37 3.57 -11.07
N ARG A 308 4.07 3.55 -12.21
CA ARG A 308 5.19 2.61 -12.51
C ARG A 308 6.19 2.43 -11.36
N MET A 309 6.64 3.52 -10.75
CA MET A 309 7.56 3.47 -9.60
C MET A 309 6.97 2.78 -8.36
N ALA A 310 5.69 3.02 -8.07
CA ALA A 310 4.99 2.37 -6.97
C ALA A 310 4.77 0.89 -7.27
N ALA A 311 4.34 0.56 -8.50
CA ALA A 311 4.16 -0.80 -8.98
C ALA A 311 5.43 -1.64 -8.79
N THR A 312 6.59 -1.16 -9.27
CA THR A 312 7.87 -1.87 -9.13
C THR A 312 8.28 -2.07 -7.67
N THR A 313 8.03 -1.09 -6.81
CA THR A 313 8.39 -1.18 -5.38
C THR A 313 7.49 -2.16 -4.63
N MET A 314 6.19 -2.14 -4.92
CA MET A 314 5.23 -3.08 -4.33
C MET A 314 5.48 -4.51 -4.82
N ALA A 315 5.73 -4.71 -6.11
CA ALA A 315 6.05 -6.01 -6.69
C ALA A 315 7.34 -6.60 -6.09
N ARG A 316 8.40 -5.80 -5.96
CA ARG A 316 9.64 -6.22 -5.29
C ARG A 316 9.40 -6.60 -3.83
N SER A 317 8.56 -5.83 -3.13
CA SER A 317 8.18 -6.17 -1.75
C SER A 317 7.48 -7.53 -1.68
N VAL A 318 6.61 -7.88 -2.63
CA VAL A 318 5.97 -9.21 -2.71
C VAL A 318 7.03 -10.30 -2.94
N ARG A 319 8.00 -10.07 -3.84
CA ARG A 319 9.11 -11.01 -4.04
C ARG A 319 9.89 -11.25 -2.76
N GLU A 320 10.39 -10.18 -2.15
CA GLU A 320 11.30 -10.27 -1.00
C GLU A 320 10.62 -10.82 0.26
N ARG A 321 9.39 -10.36 0.56
CA ARG A 321 8.71 -10.68 1.82
C ARG A 321 7.74 -11.86 1.76
N PHE A 322 7.35 -12.30 0.56
CA PHE A 322 6.46 -13.44 0.39
C PHE A 322 7.10 -14.54 -0.46
N LEU A 323 7.49 -14.28 -1.70
CA LEU A 323 8.02 -15.34 -2.57
C LEU A 323 9.30 -15.97 -2.01
N VAL A 324 10.29 -15.15 -1.65
CA VAL A 324 11.59 -15.61 -1.15
C VAL A 324 11.49 -16.08 0.30
N THR A 325 10.93 -15.29 1.21
CA THR A 325 10.94 -15.62 2.64
C THR A 325 9.90 -16.66 3.06
N VAL A 326 8.80 -16.83 2.32
CA VAL A 326 7.69 -17.71 2.71
C VAL A 326 7.52 -18.87 1.75
N LEU A 327 7.47 -18.62 0.44
CA LEU A 327 7.16 -19.66 -0.55
C LEU A 327 8.39 -20.51 -0.92
N GLU A 328 9.57 -19.91 -1.08
CA GLU A 328 10.80 -20.63 -1.45
C GLU A 328 11.15 -21.78 -0.49
N PRO A 329 11.11 -21.61 0.85
CA PRO A 329 11.38 -22.71 1.77
C PRO A 329 10.40 -23.88 1.62
N GLN A 330 9.15 -23.59 1.22
CA GLN A 330 8.12 -24.60 0.99
C GLN A 330 8.32 -25.35 -0.35
N LEU A 331 8.94 -24.71 -1.33
CA LEU A 331 9.33 -25.36 -2.60
C LEU A 331 10.61 -26.19 -2.45
N MET A 332 11.50 -25.77 -1.55
CA MET A 332 12.80 -26.42 -1.29
C MET A 332 12.73 -27.55 -0.24
N GLN A 333 11.55 -27.84 0.33
CA GLN A 333 11.39 -28.88 1.33
C GLN A 333 11.53 -30.30 0.74
N THR A 334 11.53 -31.31 1.61
CA THR A 334 11.70 -32.73 1.23
C THR A 334 10.40 -33.54 1.24
N SER A 335 9.34 -33.01 1.86
CA SER A 335 8.03 -33.67 1.89
C SER A 335 7.38 -33.63 0.51
N GLU A 336 7.07 -34.79 -0.07
CA GLU A 336 6.43 -34.87 -1.40
C GLU A 336 5.08 -34.15 -1.43
N ILE A 337 4.24 -34.36 -0.41
CA ILE A 337 2.94 -33.70 -0.26
C ILE A 337 3.14 -32.18 -0.19
N GLY A 338 4.12 -31.73 0.59
CA GLY A 338 4.42 -30.32 0.75
C GLY A 338 4.93 -29.68 -0.54
N ILE A 339 5.85 -30.33 -1.26
CA ILE A 339 6.33 -29.90 -2.57
C ILE A 339 5.14 -29.78 -3.54
N LEU A 340 4.31 -30.82 -3.60
CA LEU A 340 3.17 -30.85 -4.52
C LEU A 340 2.18 -29.71 -4.24
N THR A 341 1.79 -29.48 -2.99
CA THR A 341 0.91 -28.35 -2.61
C THR A 341 1.58 -27.00 -2.92
N ALA A 342 2.85 -26.81 -2.56
CA ALA A 342 3.57 -25.55 -2.80
C ALA A 342 3.72 -25.25 -4.31
N THR A 343 4.09 -26.25 -5.12
CA THR A 343 4.21 -26.12 -6.58
C THR A 343 2.84 -25.87 -7.23
N SER A 344 1.77 -26.49 -6.72
CA SER A 344 0.40 -26.24 -7.20
C SER A 344 -0.06 -24.81 -6.90
N LEU A 345 0.24 -24.29 -5.70
CA LEU A 345 -0.04 -22.90 -5.34
C LEU A 345 0.79 -21.92 -6.18
N LEU A 346 2.07 -22.21 -6.42
CA LEU A 346 2.92 -21.41 -7.29
C LEU A 346 2.40 -21.42 -8.74
N HIS A 347 2.02 -22.59 -9.27
CA HIS A 347 1.38 -22.71 -10.58
C HIS A 347 0.12 -21.86 -10.65
N ARG A 348 -0.72 -21.89 -9.60
CA ARG A 348 -1.91 -21.05 -9.52
C ARG A 348 -1.59 -19.56 -9.51
N ILE A 349 -0.59 -19.13 -8.74
CA ILE A 349 -0.08 -17.75 -8.69
C ILE A 349 0.40 -17.29 -10.08
N VAL A 350 1.24 -18.11 -10.74
CA VAL A 350 1.72 -17.83 -12.09
C VAL A 350 0.56 -17.74 -13.06
N ARG A 351 -0.41 -18.65 -13.02
CA ARG A 351 -1.59 -18.58 -13.89
C ARG A 351 -2.36 -17.26 -13.68
N GLN A 352 -2.56 -16.85 -12.43
CA GLN A 352 -3.40 -15.71 -12.06
C GLN A 352 -2.75 -14.33 -12.26
N VAL A 353 -1.42 -14.19 -12.14
CA VAL A 353 -0.76 -12.88 -12.23
C VAL A 353 -1.02 -12.20 -13.58
N THR A 354 -1.46 -10.94 -13.54
CA THR A 354 -1.77 -10.11 -14.72
C THR A 354 -0.97 -8.81 -14.78
N SER A 355 -0.42 -8.33 -13.67
CA SER A 355 0.43 -7.14 -13.68
C SER A 355 1.84 -7.45 -14.20
N GLU A 356 2.34 -6.59 -15.10
CA GLU A 356 3.67 -6.76 -15.70
C GLU A 356 4.78 -6.72 -14.65
N ALA A 357 4.70 -5.78 -13.70
CA ALA A 357 5.70 -5.61 -12.65
C ALA A 357 5.77 -6.81 -11.71
N LEU A 358 4.63 -7.40 -11.31
CA LEU A 358 4.64 -8.60 -10.46
C LEU A 358 5.07 -9.83 -11.24
N LEU A 359 4.69 -9.95 -12.51
CA LEU A 359 5.16 -11.02 -13.38
C LEU A 359 6.67 -10.98 -13.53
N GLU A 360 7.28 -9.81 -13.74
CA GLU A 360 8.73 -9.65 -13.82
C GLU A 360 9.42 -10.14 -12.53
N GLU A 361 8.89 -9.76 -11.37
CA GLU A 361 9.42 -10.17 -10.07
C GLU A 361 9.25 -11.69 -9.80
N ILE A 362 8.13 -12.30 -10.23
CA ILE A 362 7.93 -13.76 -10.19
C ILE A 362 8.91 -14.48 -11.13
N VAL A 363 9.15 -13.92 -12.32
CA VAL A 363 10.09 -14.49 -13.30
C VAL A 363 11.52 -14.43 -12.75
N VAL A 364 11.92 -13.31 -12.15
CA VAL A 364 13.22 -13.18 -11.48
C VAL A 364 13.35 -14.18 -10.33
N PHE A 365 12.30 -14.35 -9.53
CA PHE A 365 12.26 -15.36 -8.47
C PHE A 365 12.50 -16.78 -9.01
N LEU A 366 11.80 -17.18 -10.07
CA LEU A 366 11.87 -18.54 -10.62
C LEU A 366 13.11 -18.82 -11.47
N LEU A 367 13.54 -17.85 -12.28
CA LEU A 367 14.56 -18.06 -13.32
C LEU A 367 15.88 -17.30 -13.04
N GLY A 368 15.87 -16.35 -12.11
CA GLY A 368 17.01 -15.48 -11.82
C GLY A 368 17.12 -14.31 -12.80
N GLU A 369 18.04 -13.39 -12.51
CA GLU A 369 18.28 -12.19 -13.35
C GLU A 369 19.31 -12.44 -14.46
N GLN A 370 20.15 -13.47 -14.34
CA GLN A 370 21.25 -13.69 -15.26
C GLN A 370 20.77 -14.16 -16.65
N ARG A 371 21.42 -13.64 -17.69
CA ARG A 371 21.25 -14.09 -19.08
C ARG A 371 22.47 -14.84 -19.63
N GLU A 372 23.60 -14.82 -18.95
CA GLU A 372 24.80 -15.53 -19.40
C GLU A 372 24.60 -17.06 -19.43
N PRO A 373 25.28 -17.80 -20.32
CA PRO A 373 25.18 -19.26 -20.40
C PRO A 373 25.34 -19.95 -19.04
N GLU A 374 24.63 -21.06 -18.84
CA GLU A 374 24.67 -21.74 -17.54
C GLU A 374 26.04 -22.35 -17.26
N THR A 375 26.62 -21.93 -16.15
CA THR A 375 27.86 -22.47 -15.59
C THR A 375 27.59 -23.15 -14.25
N LEU A 376 28.48 -24.02 -13.77
CA LEU A 376 28.32 -24.65 -12.45
C LEU A 376 28.22 -23.62 -11.31
N SER A 377 28.84 -22.45 -11.45
CA SER A 377 28.70 -21.31 -10.53
C SER A 377 27.30 -20.67 -10.58
N SER A 378 26.64 -20.68 -11.73
CA SER A 378 25.27 -20.15 -11.88
C SER A 378 24.23 -20.95 -11.08
N ILE A 379 24.53 -22.22 -10.79
CA ILE A 379 23.69 -23.11 -9.98
C ILE A 379 23.54 -22.58 -8.55
N GLN A 380 24.59 -21.99 -8.00
CA GLN A 380 24.55 -21.38 -6.66
C GLN A 380 23.80 -20.04 -6.65
N GLY A 381 23.67 -19.40 -7.80
CA GLY A 381 23.01 -18.09 -7.93
C GLY A 381 21.48 -18.15 -7.88
N ASN A 382 20.87 -19.27 -8.28
CA ASN A 382 19.44 -19.51 -8.12
C ASN A 382 19.16 -21.02 -7.88
N PRO A 383 19.23 -21.49 -6.62
CA PRO A 383 19.04 -22.90 -6.29
C PRO A 383 17.61 -23.38 -6.57
N LEU A 384 16.61 -22.50 -6.45
CA LEU A 384 15.21 -22.83 -6.70
C LEU A 384 14.98 -23.29 -8.13
N ARG A 385 15.55 -22.57 -9.11
CA ARG A 385 15.44 -22.91 -10.53
C ARG A 385 15.90 -24.35 -10.81
N HIS A 386 17.08 -24.71 -10.29
CA HIS A 386 17.63 -26.06 -10.45
C HIS A 386 16.77 -27.10 -9.76
N ARG A 387 16.24 -26.80 -8.58
CA ARG A 387 15.35 -27.70 -7.86
C ARG A 387 14.07 -27.99 -8.64
N LEU A 388 13.45 -26.96 -9.23
CA LEU A 388 12.25 -27.11 -10.06
C LEU A 388 12.55 -27.93 -11.34
N ILE A 389 13.73 -27.75 -11.94
CA ILE A 389 14.15 -28.57 -13.09
C ILE A 389 14.34 -30.05 -12.69
N GLU A 390 14.94 -30.32 -11.52
CA GLU A 390 15.03 -31.69 -10.97
C GLU A 390 13.64 -32.30 -10.73
N HIS A 391 12.68 -31.48 -10.26
CA HIS A 391 11.30 -31.91 -10.02
C HIS A 391 10.58 -32.37 -11.29
N CYS A 392 10.95 -31.88 -12.48
CA CYS A 392 10.39 -32.37 -13.75
C CYS A 392 10.70 -33.85 -14.02
N ASN A 393 11.71 -34.42 -13.36
CA ASN A 393 12.09 -35.83 -13.45
C ASN A 393 12.09 -36.48 -12.05
N HIS A 394 11.12 -36.11 -11.22
CA HIS A 394 10.94 -36.67 -9.88
C HIS A 394 10.33 -38.08 -9.96
N ILE A 395 10.59 -38.90 -8.92
CA ILE A 395 10.07 -40.27 -8.82
C ILE A 395 8.54 -40.29 -8.72
N SER A 396 7.97 -39.26 -8.10
CA SER A 396 6.52 -39.02 -8.06
C SER A 396 6.06 -38.33 -9.34
N ASP A 397 5.23 -39.03 -10.13
CA ASP A 397 4.64 -38.52 -11.37
C ASP A 397 3.82 -37.24 -11.13
N GLU A 398 3.14 -37.12 -9.98
CA GLU A 398 2.33 -35.95 -9.66
C GLU A 398 3.19 -34.68 -9.54
N ILE A 399 4.34 -34.77 -8.88
CA ILE A 399 5.30 -33.66 -8.75
C ILE A 399 5.87 -33.29 -10.12
N SER A 400 6.25 -34.29 -10.91
CA SER A 400 6.77 -34.09 -12.26
C SER A 400 5.74 -33.39 -13.16
N ILE A 401 4.50 -33.89 -13.21
CA ILE A 401 3.43 -33.32 -14.02
C ILE A 401 3.08 -31.90 -13.55
N MET A 402 2.95 -31.67 -12.24
CA MET A 402 2.61 -30.34 -11.72
C MET A 402 3.72 -29.31 -12.03
N THR A 403 4.99 -29.71 -11.91
CA THR A 403 6.12 -28.83 -12.23
C THR A 403 6.20 -28.54 -13.73
N LEU A 404 5.90 -29.53 -14.58
CA LEU A 404 5.78 -29.32 -16.03
C LEU A 404 4.64 -28.36 -16.38
N ARG A 405 3.46 -28.49 -15.74
CA ARG A 405 2.34 -27.55 -15.92
C ARG A 405 2.70 -26.13 -15.51
N LEU A 406 3.49 -25.96 -14.45
CA LEU A 406 4.04 -24.67 -14.04
C LEU A 406 4.88 -24.04 -15.16
N PHE A 407 5.84 -24.79 -15.72
CA PHE A 407 6.67 -24.28 -16.82
C PHE A 407 5.87 -24.03 -18.10
N GLU A 408 4.90 -24.88 -18.43
CA GLU A 408 4.00 -24.69 -19.56
C GLU A 408 3.23 -23.36 -19.44
N HIS A 409 2.66 -23.07 -18.27
CA HIS A 409 1.96 -21.81 -18.02
C HIS A 409 2.91 -20.62 -18.00
N LEU A 410 4.13 -20.79 -17.49
CA LEU A 410 5.15 -19.74 -17.50
C LEU A 410 5.50 -19.35 -18.95
N LEU A 411 5.67 -20.33 -19.85
CA LEU A 411 5.93 -20.08 -21.29
C LEU A 411 4.78 -19.36 -22.01
N GLN A 412 3.56 -19.43 -21.49
CA GLN A 412 2.41 -18.69 -22.04
C GLN A 412 2.38 -17.21 -21.61
N LYS A 413 3.21 -16.79 -20.65
CA LYS A 413 3.25 -15.41 -20.16
C LYS A 413 4.03 -14.49 -21.10
N PRO A 414 3.59 -13.23 -21.30
CA PRO A 414 4.23 -12.28 -22.20
C PRO A 414 5.50 -11.66 -21.60
N ASN A 415 6.53 -12.47 -21.34
CA ASN A 415 7.82 -12.01 -20.83
C ASN A 415 8.97 -12.70 -21.57
N GLU A 416 9.75 -11.93 -22.32
CA GLU A 416 10.88 -12.40 -23.13
C GLU A 416 11.91 -13.19 -22.31
N HIS A 417 12.14 -12.77 -21.06
CA HIS A 417 13.13 -13.39 -20.18
C HIS A 417 12.81 -14.86 -19.88
N ILE A 418 11.53 -15.23 -19.92
CA ILE A 418 11.07 -16.62 -19.76
C ILE A 418 11.56 -17.48 -20.91
N LEU A 419 11.24 -17.07 -22.14
CA LEU A 419 11.64 -17.81 -23.35
C LEU A 419 13.16 -17.88 -23.45
N TYR A 420 13.83 -16.77 -23.16
CA TYR A 420 15.28 -16.73 -23.16
C TYR A 420 15.87 -17.72 -22.14
N ASN A 421 15.48 -17.65 -20.86
CA ASN A 421 16.07 -18.50 -19.83
C ASN A 421 15.73 -19.98 -19.93
N LEU A 422 14.52 -20.32 -20.37
CA LEU A 422 14.09 -21.72 -20.45
C LEU A 422 14.52 -22.40 -21.76
N ILE A 423 14.64 -21.65 -22.85
CA ILE A 423 14.90 -22.22 -24.18
C ILE A 423 16.23 -21.72 -24.75
N LEU A 424 16.43 -20.42 -24.90
CA LEU A 424 17.52 -19.87 -25.74
C LEU A 424 18.87 -19.77 -25.04
N ARG A 425 18.90 -19.58 -23.72
CA ARG A 425 20.09 -19.25 -22.91
C ARG A 425 21.26 -20.21 -23.12
N ASN A 426 20.98 -21.48 -23.38
CA ASN A 426 21.99 -22.52 -23.58
C ASN A 426 22.09 -23.01 -25.03
N LEU A 427 21.35 -22.38 -25.97
CA LEU A 427 21.37 -22.72 -27.39
C LEU A 427 22.35 -21.86 -28.19
N GLU A 428 22.64 -20.63 -27.77
CA GLU A 428 23.49 -19.68 -28.52
C GLU A 428 24.92 -20.19 -28.77
N GLU A 429 25.48 -21.01 -27.87
CA GLU A 429 26.86 -21.52 -27.99
C GLU A 429 26.97 -22.91 -28.63
N ARG A 430 25.86 -23.64 -28.75
CA ARG A 430 25.87 -24.96 -29.36
C ARG A 430 25.62 -24.75 -30.84
N ASN A 431 26.66 -24.88 -31.66
CA ASN A 431 26.57 -24.87 -33.12
C ASN A 431 25.63 -26.00 -33.61
N TYR A 432 24.31 -25.81 -33.51
CA TYR A 432 23.27 -26.71 -34.03
C TYR A 432 23.19 -26.65 -35.57
N THR A 433 24.33 -26.44 -36.23
CA THR A 433 24.48 -26.80 -37.63
C THR A 433 24.30 -28.30 -37.74
N GLU A 434 23.24 -28.69 -38.43
CA GLU A 434 22.92 -30.05 -38.83
C GLU A 434 24.21 -30.82 -39.17
N TYR A 435 24.58 -31.79 -38.32
CA TYR A 435 25.64 -32.73 -38.69
C TYR A 435 25.04 -33.60 -39.79
N LYS A 436 25.20 -33.18 -41.04
CA LYS A 436 24.93 -34.00 -42.21
C LYS A 436 26.15 -34.94 -42.32
N PRO A 437 26.07 -36.21 -41.86
CA PRO A 437 27.18 -37.12 -42.12
C PRO A 437 27.35 -37.16 -43.64
N LEU A 438 28.57 -36.95 -44.12
CA LEU A 438 28.90 -37.04 -45.55
C LEU A 438 28.37 -38.37 -46.07
N CYS A 439 27.28 -38.33 -46.83
CA CYS A 439 26.85 -39.46 -47.61
C CYS A 439 27.99 -39.80 -48.59
N PRO A 440 28.30 -41.08 -48.84
CA PRO A 440 29.37 -41.46 -49.76
C PRO A 440 29.22 -40.84 -51.17
N GLU A 441 28.00 -40.46 -51.55
CA GLU A 441 27.67 -39.82 -52.82
C GLU A 441 28.21 -38.37 -52.94
N ASP A 442 28.48 -37.67 -51.83
CA ASP A 442 29.07 -36.32 -51.86
C ASP A 442 30.60 -36.34 -52.07
N ARG A 443 31.26 -37.51 -51.95
CA ARG A 443 32.68 -37.63 -52.32
C ARG A 443 32.89 -37.58 -53.85
N ASP A 444 31.91 -38.03 -54.62
CA ASP A 444 31.99 -38.07 -56.08
C ASP A 444 31.82 -36.69 -56.73
N ILE A 445 31.28 -35.72 -55.98
CA ILE A 445 31.13 -34.32 -56.44
C ILE A 445 32.45 -33.54 -56.25
N VAL A 446 33.24 -33.87 -55.22
CA VAL A 446 34.52 -33.21 -54.96
C VAL A 446 35.61 -33.66 -55.94
N GLU A 447 35.53 -34.88 -56.49
CA GLU A 447 36.47 -35.35 -57.52
C GLU A 447 36.19 -34.78 -58.93
N ASN A 448 34.97 -34.28 -59.20
CA ASN A 448 34.56 -33.78 -60.53
C ASN A 448 34.37 -32.25 -60.61
N GLY A 449 35.00 -31.48 -59.73
CA GLY A 449 35.34 -30.08 -59.99
C GLY A 449 34.19 -29.12 -60.31
N GLN A 450 32.96 -29.39 -59.88
CA GLN A 450 31.84 -28.45 -60.04
C GLN A 450 31.46 -27.84 -58.70
N ILE A 451 31.86 -26.57 -58.52
CA ILE A 451 31.35 -25.69 -57.46
C ILE A 451 30.29 -24.79 -58.10
N PRO A 452 28.97 -24.99 -57.85
CA PRO A 452 27.99 -23.97 -58.18
C PRO A 452 27.66 -23.13 -56.94
N GLY A 453 28.01 -21.84 -57.02
CA GLY A 453 27.16 -20.78 -56.48
C GLY A 453 27.36 -20.39 -55.03
N ALA A 454 28.44 -19.65 -54.75
CA ALA A 454 28.39 -18.62 -53.72
C ALA A 454 27.39 -17.54 -54.18
N VAL A 455 26.31 -17.33 -53.43
CA VAL A 455 25.53 -16.09 -53.49
C VAL A 455 25.34 -15.61 -52.06
N TYR A 456 26.11 -14.57 -51.75
CA TYR A 456 25.84 -13.62 -50.67
C TYR A 456 24.49 -12.93 -50.94
N VAL A 457 23.60 -12.94 -49.96
CA VAL A 457 22.84 -11.75 -49.48
C VAL A 457 22.63 -11.92 -47.98
#